data_AF-A0A930YQS6-F1
#
_entry.id   AF-A0A930YQS6-F1
#
_cell.length_a   1.000
_cell.length_b   1.000
_cell.length_c   1.000
_cell.angle_alpha   90.00
_cell.angle_beta   90.00
_cell.angle_gamma   90.00
#
_symmetry.space_group_name_H-M   'P 1'
#
loop_
_entity.id
_entity.type
_entity.pdbx_description
1 polymer ?
#
loop_
_entity_poly.entity_id
_entity_poly.type
_entity_poly.pdbx_seq_one_letter_code
_entity_poly.pdbx_strand_id
1 'polypeptide(L)'
;IVKTNPFATLDKGVAELVRMGVEGGRKGNPNLTIGVCGETGGDPESIHMYYNLGLDYVSCSPYRVPIARLAAAQAKIQANGGPQKIATK
;
A
#
# COMPACT_ATOMS: atom_id res chain seq x y z
N ILE A 1 5.13 -21.28 -12.56
CA ILE A 1 6.06 -20.19 -12.93
C ILE A 1 5.53 -18.89 -12.31
N VAL A 2 6.40 -18.09 -11.67
CA VAL A 2 6.03 -16.83 -10.99
C VAL A 2 6.17 -15.67 -11.98
N LYS A 3 5.20 -14.73 -11.99
CA LYS A 3 5.14 -13.62 -12.97
C LYS A 3 5.99 -12.41 -12.59
N THR A 4 6.18 -12.16 -11.30
CA THR A 4 6.88 -11.00 -10.75
C THR A 4 7.79 -11.47 -9.62
N ASN A 5 8.91 -10.79 -9.38
CA ASN A 5 9.77 -11.12 -8.25
C ASN A 5 9.04 -10.82 -6.92
N PRO A 6 8.68 -11.83 -6.11
CA PRO A 6 7.87 -11.62 -4.90
C PRO A 6 8.64 -10.90 -3.78
N PHE A 7 9.95 -10.73 -3.92
CA PHE A 7 10.77 -9.96 -2.98
C PHE A 7 10.82 -8.46 -3.32
N ALA A 8 10.41 -8.09 -4.54
CA ALA A 8 10.32 -6.69 -4.97
C ALA A 8 8.87 -6.17 -4.88
N THR A 9 7.90 -7.00 -5.28
CA THR A 9 6.46 -6.68 -5.28
C THR A 9 5.72 -7.68 -4.39
N LEU A 10 4.79 -7.17 -3.57
CA LEU A 10 3.98 -7.97 -2.67
C LEU A 10 3.21 -9.06 -3.44
N ASP A 11 3.44 -10.30 -3.05
CA ASP A 11 2.68 -11.44 -3.54
C ASP A 11 1.26 -11.48 -2.95
N LYS A 12 0.28 -11.97 -3.73
CA LYS A 12 -1.12 -12.04 -3.33
C LYS A 12 -1.37 -13.00 -2.16
N GLY A 13 -0.64 -14.11 -2.09
CA GLY A 13 -0.73 -15.03 -0.96
C GLY A 13 -0.21 -14.40 0.32
N VAL A 14 0.88 -13.63 0.24
CA VAL A 14 1.40 -12.85 1.38
C VAL A 14 0.44 -11.72 1.76
N ALA A 15 -0.22 -11.08 0.78
CA ALA A 15 -1.21 -10.03 1.03
C ALA A 15 -2.38 -10.51 1.91
N GLU A 16 -2.82 -11.77 1.77
CA GLU A 16 -3.84 -12.35 2.65
C GLU A 16 -3.37 -12.49 4.10
N LEU A 17 -2.10 -12.84 4.31
CA LEU A 17 -1.52 -12.88 5.66
C LEU A 17 -1.44 -11.48 6.27
N VAL A 18 -1.09 -10.47 5.46
CA VAL A 18 -1.11 -9.06 5.88
C VAL A 18 -2.53 -8.64 6.27
N ARG A 19 -3.55 -9.00 5.47
CA ARG A 19 -4.97 -8.73 5.78
C ARG A 19 -5.37 -9.33 7.12
N MET A 20 -5.05 -10.60 7.35
CA MET A 20 -5.31 -11.27 8.63
C MET A 20 -4.62 -10.55 9.81
N GLY A 21 -3.40 -10.08 9.61
CA GLY A 21 -2.67 -9.28 10.61
C GLY A 21 -3.34 -7.94 10.93
N VAL A 22 -3.79 -7.21 9.90
CA VAL A 22 -4.48 -5.92 10.06
C VAL A 22 -5.82 -6.11 10.80
N GLU A 23 -6.65 -7.03 10.32
CA GLU A 23 -7.96 -7.31 10.92
C GLU A 23 -7.82 -7.82 12.36
N GLY A 24 -6.92 -8.78 12.59
CA GLY A 24 -6.66 -9.33 13.91
C GLY A 24 -6.11 -8.28 14.88
N GLY A 25 -5.15 -7.47 14.44
CA GLY A 25 -4.59 -6.38 15.23
C GLY A 25 -5.64 -5.35 15.62
N ARG A 26 -6.48 -4.92 14.66
CA ARG A 26 -7.55 -3.95 14.92
C ARG A 26 -8.71 -4.51 15.73
N LYS A 27 -8.97 -5.82 15.66
CA LYS A 27 -9.92 -6.49 16.56
C LYS A 27 -9.46 -6.44 18.02
N GLY A 28 -8.15 -6.55 18.27
CA GLY A 28 -7.57 -6.43 19.61
C GLY A 28 -7.43 -4.98 20.08
N ASN A 29 -7.04 -4.07 19.19
CA ASN A 29 -6.92 -2.64 19.45
C ASN A 29 -7.37 -1.83 18.21
N PRO A 30 -8.57 -1.23 18.23
CA PRO A 30 -9.08 -0.45 17.09
C PRO A 30 -8.19 0.73 16.66
N ASN A 31 -7.37 1.26 17.58
CA ASN A 31 -6.48 2.39 17.34
C ASN A 31 -5.04 1.96 16.99
N LEU A 32 -4.80 0.66 16.73
CA LEU A 32 -3.48 0.16 16.40
C LEU A 32 -2.99 0.73 15.07
N THR A 33 -1.88 1.47 15.11
CA THR A 33 -1.17 1.93 13.91
C THR A 33 -0.37 0.78 13.30
N ILE A 34 -0.59 0.50 12.02
CA ILE A 34 0.03 -0.61 11.31
C ILE A 34 0.72 -0.07 10.06
N GLY A 35 1.98 -0.44 9.85
CA GLY A 35 2.72 -0.08 8.65
C GLY A 35 3.61 -1.22 8.17
N VAL A 36 4.30 -0.98 7.06
CA VAL A 36 5.20 -1.94 6.43
C VAL A 36 6.58 -1.32 6.20
N CYS A 37 7.61 -2.15 6.31
CA CYS A 37 8.99 -1.80 5.98
C CYS A 37 9.58 -2.82 5.00
N GLY A 38 10.70 -2.46 4.36
CA GLY A 38 11.41 -3.31 3.42
C GLY A 38 11.25 -2.87 1.97
N GLU A 39 11.63 -3.77 1.05
CA GLU A 39 11.71 -3.45 -0.38
C GLU A 39 10.33 -3.10 -0.97
N THR A 40 9.30 -3.88 -0.63
CA THR A 40 7.92 -3.68 -1.09
C THR A 40 7.31 -2.37 -0.61
N GLY A 41 7.84 -1.77 0.46
CA GLY A 41 7.39 -0.46 0.95
C GLY A 41 7.72 0.71 0.02
N GLY A 42 8.61 0.50 -0.96
CA GLY A 42 8.94 1.46 -2.01
C GLY A 42 8.40 1.10 -3.40
N ASP A 43 7.68 -0.02 -3.53
CA ASP A 43 7.12 -0.50 -4.79
C ASP A 43 5.68 0.02 -4.98
N PRO A 44 5.38 0.75 -6.07
CA PRO A 44 4.06 1.34 -6.28
C PRO A 44 2.91 0.32 -6.22
N GLU A 45 3.03 -0.83 -6.89
CA GLU A 45 1.98 -1.85 -6.92
C GLU A 45 1.68 -2.38 -5.50
N SER A 46 2.73 -2.67 -4.74
CA SER A 46 2.61 -3.06 -3.34
C SER A 46 1.96 -1.98 -2.49
N ILE A 47 2.34 -0.71 -2.64
CA ILE A 47 1.75 0.43 -1.91
C ILE A 47 0.24 0.53 -2.17
N HIS A 48 -0.20 0.35 -3.41
CA HIS A 48 -1.63 0.30 -3.74
C HIS A 48 -2.34 -0.83 -2.99
N MET A 49 -1.75 -2.03 -2.93
CA MET A 49 -2.32 -3.14 -2.18
C MET A 49 -2.38 -2.84 -0.69
N TYR A 50 -1.28 -2.37 -0.08
CA TYR A 50 -1.23 -2.01 1.34
C TYR A 50 -2.25 -0.94 1.73
N TYR A 51 -2.45 0.07 0.88
CA TYR A 51 -3.49 1.08 1.10
C TYR A 51 -4.89 0.45 1.15
N ASN A 52 -5.20 -0.47 0.22
CA ASN A 52 -6.49 -1.16 0.20
C ASN A 52 -6.66 -2.14 1.37
N LEU A 53 -5.56 -2.69 1.89
CA LEU A 53 -5.55 -3.53 3.09
C LEU A 53 -5.68 -2.71 4.40
N GLY A 54 -5.64 -1.38 4.32
CA GLY A 54 -5.86 -0.49 5.47
C GLY A 54 -4.62 -0.21 6.31
N LEU A 55 -3.41 -0.32 5.74
CA LEU A 55 -2.19 0.13 6.41
C LEU A 55 -2.15 1.65 6.53
N ASP A 56 -1.55 2.13 7.62
CA ASP A 56 -1.48 3.55 7.97
C ASP A 56 -0.24 4.23 7.37
N TYR A 57 0.87 3.50 7.20
CA TYR A 57 2.10 4.03 6.61
C TYR A 57 2.94 2.97 5.89
N VAL A 58 3.86 3.46 5.04
CA VAL A 58 4.92 2.67 4.43
C VAL A 58 6.29 3.27 4.77
N SER A 59 7.29 2.41 4.93
CA SER A 59 8.67 2.78 5.21
C SER A 59 9.59 2.20 4.14
N CYS A 60 10.36 3.06 3.48
CA CYS A 60 11.25 2.69 2.37
C CYS A 60 12.57 3.46 2.46
N SER A 61 13.56 3.03 1.67
CA SER A 61 14.87 3.70 1.56
C SER A 61 14.71 5.18 1.18
N PRO A 62 15.58 6.10 1.64
CA PRO A 62 15.44 7.54 1.41
C PRO A 62 15.15 7.94 -0.03
N TYR A 63 15.85 7.34 -1.01
CA TYR A 63 15.69 7.64 -2.43
C TYR A 63 14.35 7.20 -3.02
N ARG A 64 13.64 6.28 -2.37
CA ARG A 64 12.30 5.82 -2.78
C ARG A 64 11.16 6.57 -2.10
N VAL A 65 11.46 7.44 -1.12
CA VAL A 65 10.44 8.27 -0.46
C VAL A 65 9.61 9.09 -1.45
N PRO A 66 10.19 9.76 -2.48
CA PRO A 66 9.39 10.48 -3.47
C PRO A 66 8.42 9.57 -4.25
N ILE A 67 8.87 8.38 -4.62
CA ILE A 67 8.07 7.37 -5.34
C ILE A 67 6.93 6.89 -4.44
N ALA A 68 7.23 6.55 -3.19
CA ALA A 68 6.24 6.06 -2.24
C ALA A 68 5.16 7.11 -1.96
N ARG A 69 5.54 8.39 -1.84
CA ARG A 69 4.58 9.50 -1.69
C ARG A 69 3.66 9.64 -2.90
N LEU A 70 4.20 9.55 -4.11
CA LEU A 70 3.41 9.62 -5.34
C LEU A 70 2.45 8.43 -5.46
N ALA A 71 2.94 7.21 -5.24
CA ALA A 71 2.13 6.00 -5.29
C ALA A 71 0.99 6.02 -4.25
N ALA A 72 1.27 6.43 -3.01
CA ALA A 72 0.25 6.57 -1.97
C ALA A 72 -0.83 7.60 -2.35
N ALA A 73 -0.44 8.73 -2.95
CA ALA A 73 -1.39 9.73 -3.45
C ALA A 73 -2.25 9.18 -4.58
N GLN A 74 -1.65 8.45 -5.53
CA GLN A 74 -2.38 7.79 -6.62
C GLN A 74 -3.36 6.75 -6.08
N ALA A 75 -2.96 5.94 -5.10
CA ALA A 75 -3.84 4.97 -4.43
C ALA A 75 -5.06 5.66 -3.81
N LYS A 76 -4.83 6.78 -3.10
CA LYS A 76 -5.91 7.57 -2.50
C LYS A 76 -6.88 8.14 -3.55
N ILE A 77 -6.36 8.69 -4.65
CA ILE A 77 -7.17 9.27 -5.72
C ILE A 77 -8.02 8.19 -6.41
N GLN A 78 -7.43 7.04 -6.71
CA GLN A 78 -8.15 5.92 -7.32
C GLN A 78 -9.25 5.40 -6.42
N ALA A 79 -8.99 5.23 -5.11
CA ALA A 79 -9.99 4.82 -4.14
C ALA A 79 -11.15 5.83 -3.98
N ASN A 80 -10.91 7.12 -4.24
CA ASN A 80 -11.91 8.19 -4.16
C ASN A 80 -12.69 8.41 -5.48
N GLY A 81 -12.68 7.45 -6.42
CA GLY A 81 -13.44 7.55 -7.68
C GLY A 81 -12.64 8.07 -8.89
N GLY A 82 -11.31 8.15 -8.76
CA GLY A 82 -10.42 8.52 -9.85
C GLY A 82 -10.25 10.04 -10.04
N PRO A 83 -9.41 10.46 -11.00
CA PRO A 83 -9.19 11.88 -11.26
C PRO A 83 -10.49 12.54 -11.71
N GLN A 84 -10.92 13.58 -11.00
CA GLN A 84 -12.04 14.40 -11.45
C GLN A 84 -11.64 15.12 -12.73
N LYS A 85 -12.49 15.05 -13.76
CA LYS A 85 -12.30 15.82 -14.97
C LYS A 85 -12.34 17.30 -14.59
N ILE A 86 -11.25 18.01 -14.83
CA ILE A 86 -11.22 19.47 -14.68
C ILE A 86 -12.24 20.01 -15.70
N ALA A 87 -13.25 20.73 -15.22
CA ALA A 87 -14.20 21.41 -16.10
C ALA A 87 -13.44 22.48 -16.86
N THR A 88 -13.11 22.20 -18.13
CA THR A 88 -12.58 23.20 -19.06
C THR A 88 -13.68 24.22 -19.30
N LYS A 89 -13.42 25.49 -18.95
CA LYS A 89 -14.27 26.62 -19.36
C LYS A 89 -14.08 26.92 -20.83
#